data_AF-A0A917I8L6-F1
#
_entry.id   AF-A0A917I8L6-F1
#
_cell.length_a   1.000
_cell.length_b   1.000
_cell.length_c   1.000
_cell.angle_alpha   90.00
_cell.angle_beta   90.00
_cell.angle_gamma   90.00
#
_symmetry.space_group_name_H-M   'P 1'
#
loop_
_entity.id
_entity.type
_entity.pdbx_description
1 polymer ?
#
loop_
_entity_poly.entity_id
_entity_poly.type
_entity_poly.pdbx_seq_one_letter_code
_entity_poly.pdbx_strand_id
1 'polypeptide(L)'
;MPMLPKCFADHPAAVGETYGQHMRTALSFARPLAIAAGAAFVHAFLPWLFVTTASRTVKSLHERMTRRCVACPAGRLHHPELFERSAMLGWDPAI
;
A
#
# COMPACT_ATOMS: atom_id res chain seq x y z
N MET A 1 34.67 -2.72 4.66
CA MET A 1 33.35 -2.40 4.07
C MET A 1 32.32 -2.53 5.18
N PRO A 2 31.49 -1.51 5.46
CA PRO A 2 30.53 -1.64 6.55
C PRO A 2 29.52 -2.73 6.17
N MET A 3 29.41 -3.76 7.01
CA MET A 3 28.37 -4.76 6.87
C MET A 3 27.05 -4.13 7.30
N LEU A 4 26.05 -4.14 6.42
CA LEU A 4 24.67 -3.81 6.80
C LEU A 4 24.25 -4.75 7.94
N PRO A 5 23.64 -4.24 9.02
CA PRO A 5 23.17 -5.11 10.10
C PRO A 5 22.20 -6.15 9.53
N LYS A 6 22.25 -7.38 10.06
CA LYS A 6 21.48 -8.53 9.57
C LYS A 6 19.99 -8.21 9.35
N CYS A 7 19.38 -7.43 10.25
CA CYS A 7 17.98 -7.00 10.12
C CYS A 7 17.66 -6.23 8.83
N PHE A 8 18.62 -5.50 8.25
CA PHE A 8 18.45 -4.78 6.99
C PHE A 8 18.79 -5.61 5.74
N ALA A 9 19.53 -6.70 5.91
CA ALA A 9 19.99 -7.55 4.81
C ALA A 9 19.13 -8.81 4.63
N ASP A 10 18.70 -9.43 5.73
CA ASP A 10 18.02 -10.72 5.73
C ASP A 10 16.63 -10.63 5.06
N HIS A 11 15.88 -9.55 5.33
CA HIS A 11 14.54 -9.38 4.75
C HIS A 11 14.55 -9.12 3.24
N PRO A 12 15.35 -8.17 2.69
CA PRO A 12 15.51 -8.02 1.24
C PRO A 12 16.05 -9.29 0.57
N ALA A 13 17.04 -9.95 1.19
CA ALA A 13 17.63 -11.17 0.64
C ALA A 13 16.62 -12.33 0.56
N ALA A 14 15.71 -12.45 1.52
CA ALA A 14 14.65 -13.46 1.52
C ALA A 14 13.66 -13.31 0.36
N VAL A 15 13.54 -12.11 -0.22
CA VAL A 15 12.71 -11.82 -1.40
C VAL A 15 13.54 -11.59 -2.68
N GLY A 16 14.85 -11.88 -2.63
CA GLY A 16 15.75 -11.75 -3.79
C GLY A 16 16.09 -10.30 -4.17
N GLU A 17 15.88 -9.33 -3.28
CA GLU A 17 16.16 -7.91 -3.52
C GLU A 17 17.41 -7.44 -2.74
N THR A 18 18.17 -6.51 -3.32
CA THR A 18 19.14 -5.72 -2.55
C THR A 18 18.41 -4.74 -1.63
N TYR A 19 19.03 -4.33 -0.51
CA TYR A 19 18.44 -3.35 0.42
C TYR A 19 17.92 -2.08 -0.30
N GLY A 20 18.70 -1.55 -1.25
CA GLY A 20 18.30 -0.38 -2.03
C GLY A 20 17.10 -0.63 -2.95
N GLN A 21 16.99 -1.82 -3.55
CA GLN A 21 15.80 -2.20 -4.34
C GLN A 21 14.57 -2.30 -3.45
N HIS A 22 14.69 -2.99 -2.32
CA HIS A 22 13.61 -3.16 -1.36
C HIS A 22 13.12 -1.83 -0.78
N MET A 23 14.06 -0.95 -0.39
CA MET A 23 13.77 0.39 0.09
C MET A 23 13.00 1.22 -0.96
N ARG A 24 13.42 1.19 -2.23
CA ARG A 24 12.68 1.89 -3.30
C ARG A 24 11.29 1.31 -3.50
N THR A 25 11.16 -0.02 -3.47
CA THR A 25 9.86 -0.69 -3.55
C THR A 25 8.96 -0.24 -2.40
N ALA A 26 9.41 -0.31 -1.16
CA ALA A 26 8.66 0.11 0.02
C ALA A 26 8.23 1.60 -0.05
N LEU A 27 9.16 2.50 -0.39
CA LEU A 27 8.88 3.94 -0.53
C LEU A 27 7.86 4.23 -1.63
N SER A 28 7.80 3.41 -2.69
CA SER A 28 6.82 3.55 -3.77
C SER A 28 5.37 3.30 -3.34
N PHE A 29 5.16 2.59 -2.22
CA PHE A 29 3.85 2.41 -1.58
C PHE A 29 3.65 3.41 -0.43
N ALA A 30 4.69 3.70 0.34
CA ALA A 30 4.61 4.61 1.48
C ALA A 30 4.23 6.04 1.08
N ARG A 31 4.82 6.59 0.01
CA ARG A 31 4.54 7.96 -0.45
C ARG A 31 3.05 8.21 -0.73
N PRO A 32 2.39 7.46 -1.63
CA PRO A 32 0.95 7.64 -1.89
C PRO A 32 0.08 7.33 -0.67
N LEU A 33 0.45 6.38 0.20
CA LEU A 33 -0.26 6.16 1.48
C LEU A 33 -0.24 7.40 2.37
N ALA A 34 0.92 8.04 2.52
CA ALA A 34 1.05 9.26 3.30
C ALA A 34 0.20 10.41 2.71
N ILE A 35 0.14 10.53 1.38
CA ILE A 35 -0.73 11.49 0.69
C ILE A 35 -2.20 11.18 0.97
N ALA A 36 -2.62 9.91 0.88
CA ALA A 36 -4.00 9.51 1.16
C ALA A 36 -4.39 9.80 2.62
N ALA A 37 -3.51 9.50 3.57
CA ALA A 37 -3.72 9.80 4.97
C ALA A 37 -3.82 11.32 5.22
N GLY A 38 -2.94 12.12 4.64
CA GLY A 38 -2.99 13.58 4.72
C GLY A 38 -4.27 14.17 4.11
N ALA A 39 -4.69 13.65 2.95
CA ALA A 39 -5.93 14.05 2.29
C ALA A 39 -7.16 13.76 3.15
N ALA A 40 -7.27 12.53 3.69
CA ALA A 40 -8.37 12.15 4.59
C ALA A 40 -8.35 12.97 5.88
N PHE A 41 -7.18 13.23 6.45
CA PHE A 41 -7.03 14.07 7.64
C PHE A 41 -7.55 15.49 7.40
N VAL A 42 -7.13 16.15 6.32
CA VAL A 42 -7.61 17.49 5.98
C VAL A 42 -9.11 17.47 5.69
N HIS A 43 -9.61 16.47 4.95
CA HIS A 43 -11.02 16.32 4.64
C HIS A 43 -11.89 16.18 5.89
N ALA A 44 -11.41 15.52 6.93
CA ALA A 44 -12.13 15.37 8.20
C ALA A 44 -12.46 16.74 8.86
N PHE A 45 -11.65 17.77 8.61
CA PHE A 45 -11.92 19.14 9.07
C PHE A 45 -12.57 20.02 7.99
N LEU A 46 -12.25 19.80 6.71
CA LEU A 46 -12.73 20.55 5.56
C LEU A 46 -13.37 19.59 4.53
N PRO A 47 -14.66 19.23 4.68
CA PRO A 47 -15.29 18.14 3.91
C PRO A 47 -15.48 18.44 2.41
N TRP A 48 -15.21 19.65 1.95
CA TRP A 48 -15.21 19.99 0.52
C TRP A 48 -13.82 19.85 -0.15
N LEU A 49 -12.77 19.65 0.64
CA LEU A 49 -11.41 19.52 0.14
C LEU A 49 -11.00 18.04 0.07
N PHE A 50 -10.26 17.66 -0.95
CA PHE A 50 -9.76 16.29 -1.14
C PHE A 50 -10.81 15.16 -1.13
N VAL A 51 -12.09 15.48 -1.35
CA VAL A 51 -13.15 14.52 -1.68
C VAL A 51 -12.57 13.52 -2.70
N THR A 52 -12.58 12.22 -2.56
CA THR A 52 -12.03 11.20 -3.48
C THR A 52 -10.50 11.09 -3.58
N THR A 53 -9.70 11.97 -2.98
CA THR A 53 -8.24 11.89 -3.13
C THR A 53 -7.65 10.72 -2.34
N ALA A 54 -8.12 10.48 -1.12
CA ALA A 54 -7.68 9.33 -0.34
C ALA A 54 -8.19 8.03 -0.98
N SER A 55 -9.49 7.97 -1.31
CA SER A 55 -10.13 6.82 -1.94
C SER A 55 -9.47 6.40 -3.24
N ARG A 56 -9.21 7.34 -4.17
CA ARG A 56 -8.54 7.02 -5.45
C ARG A 56 -7.14 6.49 -5.23
N THR A 57 -6.41 7.07 -4.27
CA THR A 57 -5.03 6.68 -3.98
C THR A 57 -4.98 5.28 -3.37
N VAL A 58 -5.85 4.98 -2.40
CA VAL A 58 -5.96 3.64 -1.78
C VAL A 58 -6.38 2.60 -2.80
N LYS A 59 -7.38 2.89 -3.67
CA LYS A 59 -7.80 1.99 -4.76
C LYS A 59 -6.66 1.68 -5.73
N SER A 60 -5.94 2.72 -6.18
CA SER A 60 -4.77 2.54 -7.06
C SER A 60 -3.68 1.69 -6.41
N LEU A 61 -3.43 1.87 -5.12
CA LEU A 61 -2.46 1.07 -4.39
C LEU A 61 -2.91 -0.37 -4.19
N HIS A 62 -4.19 -0.58 -3.89
CA HIS A 62 -4.78 -1.90 -3.78
C HIS A 62 -4.63 -2.66 -5.10
N GLU A 63 -4.98 -2.05 -6.23
CA GLU A 63 -4.76 -2.65 -7.55
C GLU A 63 -3.30 -3.00 -7.80
N ARG A 64 -2.35 -2.13 -7.42
CA ARG A 64 -0.91 -2.42 -7.55
C ARG A 64 -0.47 -3.62 -6.70
N MET A 65 -1.00 -3.76 -5.49
CA MET A 65 -0.73 -4.91 -4.62
C MET A 65 -1.31 -6.18 -5.21
N THR A 66 -2.57 -6.16 -5.64
CA THR A 66 -3.26 -7.32 -6.19
C THR A 66 -2.63 -7.79 -7.50
N ARG A 67 -2.23 -6.87 -8.41
CA ARG A 67 -1.49 -7.23 -9.64
C ARG A 67 -0.16 -7.93 -9.34
N ARG A 68 0.53 -7.57 -8.26
CA ARG A 68 1.75 -8.27 -7.82
C ARG A 68 1.45 -9.65 -7.22
N CYS A 69 0.30 -9.81 -6.55
CA CYS A 69 -0.13 -11.11 -6.03
C CYS A 69 -0.60 -12.10 -7.11
N VAL A 70 -1.08 -11.64 -8.27
CA VAL A 70 -1.40 -12.53 -9.41
C VAL A 70 -0.16 -13.28 -9.92
N ALA A 71 1.05 -12.74 -9.70
CA ALA A 71 2.31 -13.40 -10.01
C ALA A 71 2.85 -14.30 -8.88
N CYS A 72 2.18 -14.34 -7.72
CA CYS A 72 2.60 -15.14 -6.57
C CYS A 72 2.01 -16.57 -6.65
N PRO A 73 2.80 -17.65 -6.39
CA PRO A 73 2.32 -19.04 -6.42
C PRO A 73 1.17 -19.32 -5.43
N ALA A 74 0.99 -18.48 -4.42
CA ALA A 74 -0.03 -18.60 -3.38
C ALA A 74 -1.41 -17.98 -3.75
N GLY A 75 -1.64 -17.63 -5.02
CA GLY A 75 -2.85 -16.93 -5.50
C GLY A 75 -4.20 -17.56 -5.13
N ARG A 76 -4.25 -18.81 -4.67
CA ARG A 76 -5.44 -19.49 -4.13
C ARG A 76 -5.89 -18.99 -2.75
N LEU A 77 -4.97 -18.43 -1.95
CA LEU A 77 -5.26 -17.91 -0.60
C LEU A 77 -5.60 -16.41 -0.62
N HIS A 78 -5.44 -15.75 -1.77
CA HIS A 78 -5.76 -14.34 -1.93
C HIS A 78 -7.26 -14.21 -2.25
N HIS A 79 -8.05 -13.84 -1.25
CA HIS A 79 -9.49 -13.58 -1.36
C HIS A 79 -9.76 -12.06 -1.37
N PRO A 80 -9.45 -11.33 -2.48
CA PRO A 80 -9.64 -9.87 -2.57
C PRO A 80 -11.09 -9.44 -2.34
N GLU A 81 -12.05 -10.32 -2.63
CA GLU A 81 -13.48 -10.10 -2.40
C GLU A 81 -13.81 -9.94 -0.90
N LEU A 82 -12.99 -10.47 0.02
CA LEU A 82 -13.16 -10.25 1.45
C LEU A 82 -12.81 -8.80 1.85
N PHE A 83 -11.85 -8.19 1.16
CA PHE A 83 -11.50 -6.78 1.35
C PHE A 83 -12.61 -5.87 0.79
N GLU A 84 -13.10 -6.16 -0.42
CA GLU A 84 -14.24 -5.42 -1.00
C GLU A 84 -15.49 -5.50 -0.11
N ARG A 85 -15.79 -6.68 0.44
CA ARG A 85 -16.99 -6.89 1.26
C ARG A 85 -16.89 -6.29 2.67
N SER A 86 -15.68 -6.21 3.25
CA SER A 86 -15.50 -5.78 4.65
C SER A 86 -15.03 -4.33 4.79
N ALA A 87 -14.25 -3.82 3.84
CA ALA A 87 -13.73 -2.45 3.91
C ALA A 87 -14.78 -1.39 3.51
N MET A 88 -15.81 -1.75 2.73
CA MET A 88 -16.83 -0.81 2.27
C MET A 88 -18.04 -0.64 3.18
N LEU A 89 -18.19 -1.46 4.24
CA LEU A 89 -19.35 -1.39 5.14
C LEU A 89 -19.38 -0.12 6.02
N GLY A 90 -18.36 0.74 5.96
CA GLY A 90 -18.35 2.07 6.57
C GLY A 90 -17.39 3.08 5.94
N TRP A 91 -16.79 2.77 4.78
CA TRP A 91 -15.86 3.66 4.08
C TRP A 91 -16.64 4.55 3.10
N ASP A 92 -16.58 5.86 3.28
CA ASP A 92 -17.14 6.80 2.31
C ASP A 92 -16.26 6.83 1.05
N PRO A 93 -16.76 6.38 -0.13
CA PRO A 93 -15.99 6.41 -1.37
C PRO A 93 -15.66 7.83 -1.85
N ALA A 94 -16.27 8.84 -1.24
CA ALA A 94 -16.01 10.25 -1.48
C ALA A 94 -14.85 10.81 -0.67
N ILE A 95 -14.09 10.04 0.13
CA ILE A 95 -12.93 10.54 0.88
C ILE A 95 -11.65 9.91 0.37
#